data_AF-A0A1V8RP14-F1
#
_entry.id   AF-A0A1V8RP14-F1
#
_cell.length_a   1.000
_cell.length_b   1.000
_cell.length_c   1.000
_cell.angle_alpha   90.00
_cell.angle_beta   90.00
_cell.angle_gamma   90.00
#
_symmetry.space_group_name_H-M   'P 1'
#
loop_
_entity.id
_entity.type
_entity.pdbx_description
1 polymer ?
#
loop_
_entity_poly.entity_id
_entity_poly.type
_entity_poly.pdbx_seq_one_letter_code
_entity_poly.pdbx_strand_id
1 'polypeptide(L)'
;MDKAVDGNPDVPDINFGRLTWFVEQLEKHGITVTVEGVRKWFYGETKPRDKTLNALAVILKVDPDWLASGRSPALTDREVKQIGNISSGVQALVAGFVQMDGGHTAFPATDDRDAKEKHIDLYAIIRGAKYNFHIATIVRKGDETRIVVSRKAEGSTVVIAVERIEGFAIRIYEIDWATIVEKGERQNNDISFLLEDVAPREIESFKDRI
;
A
#
# COMPACT_ATOMS: atom_id res chain seq x y z
N MET A 1 3.03 -17.92 4.32
CA MET A 1 1.63 -17.99 3.86
C MET A 1 0.73 -17.20 4.79
N ASP A 2 0.70 -17.46 6.10
CA ASP A 2 -0.15 -16.73 7.07
C ASP A 2 -0.10 -15.20 6.95
N LYS A 3 1.10 -14.60 6.91
CA LYS A 3 1.27 -13.14 6.75
C LYS A 3 0.67 -12.57 5.46
N ALA A 4 0.61 -13.36 4.39
CA ALA A 4 0.02 -12.95 3.11
C ALA A 4 -1.51 -12.99 3.14
N VAL A 5 -2.05 -13.85 4.01
CA VAL A 5 -3.48 -14.17 4.08
C VAL A 5 -4.20 -13.23 5.02
N ASP A 6 -3.61 -12.93 6.18
CA ASP A 6 -4.18 -12.00 7.16
C ASP A 6 -4.18 -10.55 6.64
N GLY A 7 -3.44 -10.27 5.57
CA GLY A 7 -3.40 -8.99 4.86
C GLY A 7 -4.39 -8.85 3.69
N ASN A 8 -5.32 -9.79 3.49
CA ASN A 8 -6.23 -9.75 2.34
C ASN A 8 -7.71 -9.70 2.78
N PRO A 9 -8.46 -8.61 2.49
CA PRO A 9 -9.85 -8.46 2.89
C PRO A 9 -10.80 -9.40 2.13
N ASP A 10 -10.37 -9.95 0.99
CA ASP A 10 -11.13 -10.91 0.21
C ASP A 10 -11.04 -12.33 0.80
N VAL A 11 -10.05 -12.56 1.69
CA VAL A 11 -9.87 -13.85 2.36
C VAL A 11 -10.75 -13.90 3.61
N PRO A 12 -11.59 -14.95 3.78
CA PRO A 12 -12.35 -15.16 5.01
C PRO A 12 -11.46 -15.27 6.26
N ASP A 13 -12.02 -14.87 7.40
CA ASP A 13 -11.40 -15.00 8.72
C ASP A 13 -11.04 -16.46 9.06
N ILE A 14 -10.10 -16.62 10.01
CA ILE A 14 -9.74 -17.93 10.56
C ILE A 14 -11.01 -18.63 11.07
N ASN A 15 -11.20 -19.88 10.65
CA ASN A 15 -12.37 -20.74 10.93
C ASN A 15 -13.68 -20.40 10.19
N PHE A 16 -13.70 -19.41 9.28
CA PHE A 16 -14.87 -19.08 8.46
C PHE A 16 -14.77 -19.66 7.03
N GLY A 17 -14.37 -20.93 6.91
CA GLY A 17 -14.29 -21.60 5.61
C GLY A 17 -13.11 -21.18 4.73
N ARG A 18 -12.10 -20.50 5.30
CA ARG A 18 -10.88 -20.03 4.61
C ARG A 18 -10.25 -21.06 3.67
N LEU A 19 -10.07 -22.30 4.13
CA LEU A 19 -9.43 -23.35 3.33
C LEU A 19 -10.27 -23.73 2.09
N THR A 20 -11.59 -23.82 2.24
CA THR A 20 -12.52 -24.10 1.14
C THR A 20 -12.52 -22.96 0.13
N TRP A 21 -12.50 -21.71 0.61
CA TRP A 21 -12.39 -20.54 -0.26
C TRP A 21 -11.14 -20.60 -1.14
N PHE A 22 -9.97 -20.98 -0.61
CA PHE A 22 -8.76 -21.13 -1.42
C PHE A 22 -8.89 -22.21 -2.50
N VAL A 23 -9.56 -23.33 -2.19
CA VAL A 23 -9.83 -24.38 -3.19
C VAL A 23 -10.68 -23.81 -4.33
N GLU A 24 -11.77 -23.10 -4.00
CA GLU A 24 -12.66 -22.48 -4.99
C GLU A 24 -11.94 -21.42 -5.84
N GLN A 25 -11.11 -20.57 -5.23
CA GLN A 25 -10.37 -19.55 -5.97
C GLN A 25 -9.30 -20.16 -6.88
N LEU A 26 -8.62 -21.23 -6.43
CA LEU A 26 -7.65 -21.94 -7.27
C LEU A 26 -8.32 -22.69 -8.42
N GLU A 27 -9.50 -23.24 -8.19
CA GLU A 27 -10.30 -23.89 -9.25
C GLU A 27 -10.69 -22.90 -10.34
N LYS A 28 -11.06 -21.66 -10.00
CA LYS A 28 -11.28 -20.57 -10.97
C LYS A 28 -10.04 -20.24 -11.81
N HIS A 29 -8.85 -20.54 -11.31
CA HIS A 29 -7.57 -20.39 -12.03
C HIS A 29 -7.13 -21.70 -12.74
N GLY A 30 -8.02 -22.70 -12.83
CA GLY A 30 -7.74 -23.98 -13.49
C GLY A 30 -6.78 -24.87 -12.70
N ILE A 31 -6.77 -24.75 -11.37
CA ILE A 31 -5.92 -25.52 -10.46
C ILE A 31 -6.78 -26.28 -9.48
N THR A 32 -6.86 -27.60 -9.65
CA THR A 32 -7.59 -28.49 -8.74
C THR A 32 -6.68 -28.93 -7.60
N VAL A 33 -7.06 -28.59 -6.36
CA VAL A 33 -6.35 -28.95 -5.13
C VAL A 33 -7.36 -29.41 -4.07
N THR A 34 -6.92 -30.22 -3.11
CA THR A 34 -7.78 -30.64 -2.00
C THR A 34 -7.67 -29.66 -0.83
N VAL A 35 -8.72 -29.59 0.00
CA VAL A 35 -8.72 -28.80 1.25
C VAL A 35 -7.53 -29.19 2.14
N GLU A 36 -7.23 -30.49 2.23
CA GLU A 36 -6.07 -30.99 2.97
C GLU A 36 -4.73 -30.55 2.35
N GLY A 37 -4.65 -30.45 1.02
CA GLY A 37 -3.48 -29.89 0.35
C GLY A 37 -3.24 -28.42 0.73
N VAL A 38 -4.31 -27.62 0.72
CA VAL A 38 -4.24 -26.22 1.17
C VAL A 38 -3.87 -26.14 2.64
N ARG A 39 -4.48 -26.96 3.51
CA ARG A 39 -4.15 -27.05 4.94
C ARG A 39 -2.64 -27.24 5.15
N LYS A 40 -2.04 -28.19 4.45
CA LYS A 40 -0.60 -28.48 4.56
C LYS A 40 0.30 -27.31 4.17
N TRP A 41 -0.14 -26.42 3.28
CA TRP A 41 0.63 -25.20 2.95
C TRP A 41 0.55 -24.16 4.05
N PHE A 42 -0.61 -23.99 4.67
CA PHE A 42 -0.80 -23.09 5.81
C PHE A 42 0.05 -23.50 7.01
N TYR A 43 0.09 -24.80 7.34
CA TYR A 43 0.94 -25.31 8.43
C TYR A 43 2.43 -25.48 8.04
N GLY A 44 2.81 -25.14 6.81
CA GLY A 44 4.18 -25.28 6.33
C GLY A 44 4.68 -26.72 6.19
N GLU A 45 3.78 -27.71 6.23
CA GLU A 45 4.11 -29.13 6.05
C GLU A 45 4.57 -29.42 4.62
N THR A 46 4.03 -28.69 3.64
CA THR A 46 4.42 -28.81 2.22
C THR A 46 4.40 -27.44 1.54
N LYS A 47 5.03 -27.33 0.36
CA LYS A 47 4.97 -26.11 -0.46
C LYS A 47 4.14 -26.34 -1.74
N PRO A 48 3.34 -25.36 -2.17
CA PRO A 48 2.68 -25.43 -3.48
C PRO A 48 3.72 -25.45 -4.60
N ARG A 49 3.39 -26.10 -5.72
CA ARG A 49 4.21 -26.08 -6.93
C ARG A 49 4.11 -24.73 -7.63
N ASP A 50 5.08 -24.38 -8.47
CA ASP A 50 5.19 -23.05 -9.11
C ASP A 50 3.90 -22.57 -9.76
N LYS A 51 3.20 -23.42 -10.55
CA LYS A 51 1.91 -23.05 -11.15
C LYS A 51 0.87 -22.64 -10.10
N THR A 52 0.78 -23.40 -9.01
CA THR A 52 -0.14 -23.14 -7.90
C THR A 52 0.29 -21.95 -7.07
N LEU A 53 1.59 -21.78 -6.85
CA LEU A 53 2.16 -20.64 -6.15
C LEU A 53 1.86 -19.33 -6.91
N ASN A 54 2.02 -19.31 -8.23
CA ASN A 54 1.72 -18.14 -9.05
C ASN A 54 0.23 -17.79 -9.01
N ALA A 55 -0.65 -18.78 -9.08
CA ALA A 55 -2.09 -18.53 -8.92
C ALA A 55 -2.43 -18.01 -7.52
N LEU A 56 -1.81 -18.55 -6.47
CA LEU A 56 -1.96 -18.04 -5.11
C LEU A 56 -1.47 -16.59 -4.98
N ALA A 57 -0.36 -16.25 -5.62
CA ALA A 57 0.16 -14.88 -5.64
C ALA A 57 -0.84 -13.90 -6.26
N VAL A 58 -1.47 -14.28 -7.38
CA VAL A 58 -2.54 -13.51 -8.04
C VAL A 58 -3.77 -13.38 -7.13
N ILE A 59 -4.25 -14.49 -6.57
CA ILE A 59 -5.42 -14.51 -5.65
C ILE A 59 -5.17 -13.62 -4.43
N LEU A 60 -3.95 -13.69 -3.89
CA LEU A 60 -3.56 -12.92 -2.71
C LEU A 60 -3.19 -11.48 -3.03
N LYS A 61 -3.02 -11.14 -4.31
CA LYS A 61 -2.45 -9.89 -4.81
C LYS A 61 -1.08 -9.60 -4.19
N VAL A 62 -0.21 -10.59 -4.10
CA VAL A 62 1.15 -10.46 -3.53
C VAL A 62 2.18 -10.87 -4.58
N ASP A 63 3.42 -10.41 -4.41
CA ASP A 63 4.52 -10.83 -5.27
C ASP A 63 4.81 -12.35 -5.12
N PRO A 64 4.99 -13.12 -6.22
CA PRO A 64 5.22 -14.57 -6.17
C PRO A 64 6.53 -14.94 -5.46
N ASP A 65 7.60 -14.16 -5.63
CA ASP A 65 8.90 -14.42 -5.01
C ASP A 65 8.84 -14.15 -3.50
N TRP A 66 8.10 -13.11 -3.10
CA TRP A 66 7.78 -12.84 -1.70
C TRP A 66 6.93 -13.95 -1.09
N LEU A 67 5.92 -14.45 -1.81
CA LEU A 67 5.09 -15.57 -1.32
C LEU A 67 5.92 -16.85 -1.16
N ALA A 68 6.88 -17.10 -2.06
CA ALA A 68 7.77 -18.27 -2.03
C ALA A 68 8.83 -18.23 -0.93
N SER A 69 9.45 -17.05 -0.76
CA SER A 69 10.71 -16.89 -0.01
C SER A 69 10.58 -16.03 1.25
N GLY A 70 9.49 -15.28 1.39
CA GLY A 70 9.30 -14.27 2.43
C GLY A 70 10.22 -13.05 2.27
N ARG A 71 10.96 -12.94 1.17
CA ARG A 71 11.86 -11.82 0.86
C ARG A 71 11.26 -11.00 -0.27
N SER A 72 11.05 -9.70 -0.05
CA SER A 72 10.48 -8.82 -1.06
C SER A 72 11.58 -8.32 -2.01
N PRO A 73 11.38 -8.37 -3.34
CA PRO A 73 12.25 -7.67 -4.29
C PRO A 73 12.01 -6.15 -4.32
N ALA A 74 10.89 -5.64 -3.79
CA ALA A 74 10.50 -4.24 -3.94
C ALA A 74 11.38 -3.30 -3.10
N LEU A 75 11.31 -3.40 -1.77
CA LEU A 75 12.11 -2.61 -0.82
C LEU A 75 12.50 -3.47 0.38
N THR A 76 13.76 -3.37 0.79
CA THR A 76 14.28 -3.98 2.00
C THR A 76 13.78 -3.24 3.23
N ASP A 77 13.71 -3.91 4.39
CA ASP A 77 13.34 -3.28 5.67
C ASP A 77 14.18 -2.03 5.99
N ARG A 78 15.43 -2.02 5.54
CA ARG A 78 16.34 -0.88 5.64
C ARG A 78 15.87 0.32 4.80
N GLU A 79 15.42 0.07 3.58
CA GLU A 79 14.89 1.11 2.68
C GLU A 79 13.55 1.65 3.21
N VAL A 80 12.66 0.78 3.70
CA VAL A 80 11.42 1.20 4.37
C VAL A 80 11.71 2.11 5.57
N LYS A 81 12.70 1.75 6.40
CA LYS A 81 13.13 2.58 7.54
C LYS A 81 13.75 3.91 7.09
N GLN A 82 14.49 3.91 6.00
CA GLN A 82 15.07 5.13 5.42
C GLN A 82 13.98 6.06 4.87
N ILE A 83 12.94 5.52 4.24
CA ILE A 83 11.74 6.25 3.82
C ILE A 83 11.06 6.88 5.03
N GLY A 84 10.88 6.12 6.11
CA GLY A 84 10.29 6.64 7.36
C GLY A 84 11.03 7.85 7.92
N ASN A 85 12.37 7.88 7.82
CA ASN A 85 13.18 9.02 8.25
C ASN A 85 13.07 10.25 7.32
N ILE A 86 12.81 10.05 6.03
CA ILE A 86 12.61 11.13 5.04
C ILE A 86 11.17 11.69 5.15
N SER A 87 10.23 10.86 5.59
CA SER A 87 8.80 11.17 5.64
C SER A 87 8.48 12.47 6.38
N SER A 88 9.13 12.77 7.51
CA SER A 88 8.87 14.00 8.27
C SER A 88 9.17 15.28 7.47
N GLY A 89 10.23 15.28 6.66
CA GLY A 89 10.57 16.41 5.78
C GLY A 89 9.57 16.55 4.63
N VAL A 90 9.13 15.44 4.06
CA VAL A 90 8.13 15.40 2.99
C VAL A 90 6.77 15.89 3.48
N GLN A 91 6.35 15.43 4.67
CA GLN A 91 5.14 15.89 5.35
C GLN A 91 5.15 17.40 5.58
N ALA A 92 6.30 17.95 6.03
CA ALA A 92 6.48 19.39 6.19
C ALA A 92 6.38 20.16 4.86
N LEU A 93 6.94 19.62 3.77
CA LEU A 93 6.82 20.24 2.44
C LEU A 93 5.37 20.30 1.97
N VAL A 94 4.64 19.19 2.02
CA VAL A 94 3.21 19.14 1.65
C VAL A 94 2.40 20.12 2.50
N ALA A 95 2.65 20.15 3.81
CA ALA A 95 1.99 21.10 4.70
C ALA A 95 2.27 22.55 4.31
N GLY A 96 3.52 22.88 3.97
CA GLY A 96 3.92 24.19 3.49
C GLY A 96 3.20 24.60 2.20
N PHE A 97 3.09 23.70 1.22
CA PHE A 97 2.34 23.97 -0.02
C PHE A 97 0.86 24.22 0.25
N VAL A 98 0.22 23.41 1.08
CA VAL A 98 -1.18 23.63 1.49
C VAL A 98 -1.35 25.00 2.15
N GLN A 99 -0.43 25.39 3.05
CA GLN A 99 -0.47 26.68 3.73
C GLN A 99 -0.23 27.86 2.77
N MET A 100 0.74 27.75 1.86
CA MET A 100 1.01 28.77 0.82
C MET A 100 -0.17 28.94 -0.12
N ASP A 101 -0.97 27.88 -0.31
CA ASP A 101 -2.21 27.91 -1.07
C ASP A 101 -3.42 28.43 -0.30
N GLY A 102 -3.23 28.84 0.96
CA GLY A 102 -4.27 29.41 1.83
C GLY A 102 -5.05 28.37 2.63
N GLY A 103 -4.62 27.11 2.62
CA GLY A 103 -5.14 26.07 3.49
C GLY A 103 -4.58 26.16 4.91
N HIS A 104 -5.19 25.41 5.82
CA HIS A 104 -4.70 25.24 7.18
C HIS A 104 -4.27 23.79 7.37
N THR A 105 -3.20 23.56 8.13
CA THR A 105 -2.70 22.22 8.37
C THR A 105 -2.39 21.99 9.84
N ALA A 106 -2.51 20.74 10.26
CA ALA A 106 -2.09 20.29 11.59
C ALA A 106 -1.50 18.89 11.49
N PHE A 107 -0.32 18.70 12.08
CA PHE A 107 0.23 17.37 12.29
C PHE A 107 -0.51 16.69 13.45
N PRO A 108 -0.77 15.38 13.36
CA PRO A 108 -1.35 14.64 14.48
C PRO A 108 -0.51 14.77 15.75
N ALA A 109 -1.20 14.87 16.89
CA ALA A 109 -0.55 14.81 18.19
C ALA A 109 -0.02 13.40 18.47
N THR A 110 0.99 13.28 19.33
CA THR A 110 1.60 11.99 19.69
C THR A 110 0.62 10.99 20.30
N ASP A 111 -0.49 11.44 20.87
CA ASP A 111 -1.55 10.65 21.49
C ASP A 111 -2.83 10.55 20.65
N ASP A 112 -2.83 11.10 19.43
CA ASP A 112 -3.95 10.98 18.48
C ASP A 112 -4.15 9.52 18.07
N ARG A 113 -5.22 8.91 18.59
CA ARG A 113 -5.58 7.50 18.31
C ARG A 113 -6.03 7.32 16.87
N ASP A 114 -6.85 8.25 16.37
CA ASP A 114 -7.39 8.20 15.02
C ASP A 114 -6.27 8.25 13.99
N ALA A 115 -5.30 9.14 14.18
CA ALA A 115 -4.15 9.23 13.28
C ALA A 115 -3.28 7.96 13.28
N LYS A 116 -3.11 7.32 14.44
CA LYS A 116 -2.34 6.05 14.53
C LYS A 116 -3.08 4.89 13.89
N GLU A 117 -4.37 4.77 14.16
CA GLU A 117 -5.19 3.68 13.62
C GLU A 117 -5.37 3.79 12.12
N LYS A 118 -5.56 5.03 11.63
CA LYS A 118 -5.85 5.34 10.22
C LYS A 118 -4.62 5.83 9.44
N HIS A 119 -3.43 5.78 10.02
CA HIS A 119 -2.18 6.26 9.39
C HIS A 119 -2.32 7.66 8.76
N ILE A 120 -2.91 8.60 9.49
CA ILE A 120 -3.02 9.99 9.05
C ILE A 120 -1.69 10.67 9.35
N ASP A 121 -1.08 11.27 8.33
CA ASP A 121 0.18 12.00 8.45
C ASP A 121 -0.05 13.51 8.58
N LEU A 122 -1.11 14.02 7.94
CA LEU A 122 -1.43 15.45 7.93
C LEU A 122 -2.93 15.68 7.89
N TYR A 123 -3.45 16.48 8.83
CA TYR A 123 -4.78 17.05 8.69
C TYR A 123 -4.70 18.36 7.92
N ALA A 124 -5.62 18.56 6.99
CA ALA A 124 -5.70 19.79 6.22
C ALA A 124 -7.15 20.31 6.14
N ILE A 125 -7.30 21.63 6.15
CA ILE A 125 -8.53 22.31 5.77
C ILE A 125 -8.22 23.16 4.55
N ILE A 126 -8.80 22.79 3.41
CA ILE A 126 -8.62 23.49 2.14
C ILE A 126 -10.00 23.98 1.71
N ARG A 127 -10.15 25.31 1.55
CA ARG A 127 -11.41 25.96 1.16
C ARG A 127 -12.63 25.52 1.99
N GLY A 128 -12.43 25.26 3.29
CA GLY A 128 -13.47 24.86 4.22
C GLY A 128 -13.79 23.36 4.26
N ALA A 129 -13.23 22.55 3.35
CA ALA A 129 -13.33 21.09 3.40
C ALA A 129 -12.17 20.51 4.22
N LYS A 130 -12.49 19.52 5.07
CA LYS A 130 -11.51 18.79 5.88
C LYS A 130 -10.98 17.59 5.10
N TYR A 131 -9.66 17.44 5.08
CA TYR A 131 -8.96 16.31 4.50
C TYR A 131 -8.04 15.67 5.54
N ASN A 132 -7.96 14.35 5.48
CA ASN A 132 -6.92 13.57 6.15
C ASN A 132 -5.98 13.07 5.06
N PHE A 133 -4.71 13.40 5.13
CA PHE A 133 -3.71 12.95 4.16
C PHE A 133 -2.83 11.86 4.74
N HIS A 134 -2.62 10.83 3.94
CA HIS A 134 -1.52 9.88 4.11
C HIS A 134 -0.45 10.22 3.08
N ILE A 135 0.77 10.49 3.53
CA ILE A 135 1.85 11.02 2.71
C ILE A 135 2.87 9.91 2.44
N ALA A 136 2.93 9.47 1.19
CA ALA A 136 3.86 8.47 0.71
C ALA A 136 5.05 9.12 0.00
N THR A 137 6.25 8.59 0.23
CA THR A 137 7.43 9.00 -0.53
C THR A 137 7.63 8.05 -1.71
N ILE A 138 7.82 8.61 -2.90
CA ILE A 138 8.19 7.86 -4.10
C ILE A 138 9.68 7.52 -4.02
N VAL A 139 10.02 6.26 -4.23
CA VAL A 139 11.41 5.78 -4.23
C VAL A 139 11.75 5.18 -5.58
N ARG A 140 12.87 5.63 -6.13
CA ARG A 140 13.43 5.09 -7.36
C ARG A 140 14.45 4.00 -7.04
N LYS A 141 14.30 2.83 -7.65
CA LYS A 141 15.18 1.68 -7.51
C LYS A 141 15.58 1.19 -8.90
N GLY A 142 16.79 1.56 -9.33
CA GLY A 142 17.20 1.34 -10.72
C GLY A 142 16.29 2.14 -11.66
N ASP A 143 15.65 1.44 -12.60
CA ASP A 143 14.71 2.04 -13.55
C ASP A 143 13.27 2.11 -13.01
N GLU A 144 12.97 1.40 -11.92
CA GLU A 144 11.63 1.31 -11.36
C GLU A 144 11.36 2.41 -10.34
N THR A 145 10.17 3.00 -10.40
CA THR A 145 9.73 4.05 -9.46
C THR A 145 8.55 3.53 -8.66
N ARG A 146 8.76 3.27 -7.37
CA ARG A 146 7.77 2.64 -6.49
C ARG A 146 7.18 3.59 -5.47
N ILE A 147 5.92 3.35 -5.14
CA ILE A 147 5.22 3.95 -4.02
C ILE A 147 4.87 2.85 -3.03
N VAL A 148 4.94 3.16 -1.73
CA VAL A 148 4.44 2.30 -0.66
C VAL A 148 3.42 3.08 0.16
N VAL A 149 2.26 2.49 0.36
CA VAL A 149 1.11 3.07 1.05
C VAL A 149 0.66 2.11 2.16
N SER A 150 0.38 2.62 3.36
CA SER A 150 -0.12 1.74 4.42
C SER A 150 -1.60 1.42 4.24
N ARG A 151 -1.97 0.13 4.36
CA ARG A 151 -3.37 -0.32 4.25
C ARG A 151 -4.27 0.27 5.32
N LYS A 152 -3.72 0.61 6.48
CA LYS A 152 -4.46 1.25 7.56
C LYS A 152 -5.04 2.62 7.16
N ALA A 153 -4.48 3.24 6.13
CA ALA A 153 -4.96 4.52 5.60
C ALA A 153 -6.17 4.38 4.65
N GLU A 154 -6.53 3.15 4.28
CA GLU A 154 -7.59 2.85 3.30
C GLU A 154 -8.94 3.43 3.75
N GLY A 155 -9.64 4.07 2.81
CA GLY A 155 -11.01 4.58 3.00
C GLY A 155 -11.17 5.78 3.95
N SER A 156 -10.09 6.24 4.59
CA SER A 156 -10.13 7.30 5.60
C SER A 156 -9.19 8.48 5.33
N THR A 157 -8.37 8.36 4.29
CA THR A 157 -7.37 9.36 3.89
C THR A 157 -7.33 9.53 2.37
N VAL A 158 -6.77 10.65 1.93
CA VAL A 158 -6.32 10.83 0.55
C VAL A 158 -4.81 10.64 0.49
N VAL A 159 -4.35 9.84 -0.48
CA VAL A 159 -2.93 9.51 -0.59
C VAL A 159 -2.22 10.59 -1.41
N ILE A 160 -1.18 11.18 -0.81
CA ILE A 160 -0.29 12.16 -1.44
C ILE A 160 1.06 11.50 -1.65
N ALA A 161 1.42 11.24 -2.89
CA ALA A 161 2.74 10.70 -3.23
C ALA A 161 3.68 11.84 -3.61
N VAL A 162 4.86 11.91 -3.00
CA VAL A 162 5.84 12.95 -3.28
C VAL A 162 7.10 12.34 -3.88
N GLU A 163 7.46 12.83 -5.06
CA GLU A 163 8.67 12.48 -5.79
C GLU A 163 9.67 13.62 -5.69
N ARG A 164 10.88 13.32 -5.24
CA ARG A 164 12.00 14.25 -5.38
C ARG A 164 12.63 14.04 -6.76
N ILE A 165 12.64 15.08 -7.57
CA ILE A 165 13.28 15.10 -8.88
C ILE A 165 14.60 15.88 -8.82
N GLU A 166 15.36 15.87 -9.92
CA GLU A 166 16.62 16.61 -10.01
C GLU A 166 16.42 18.13 -9.84
N GLY A 167 17.47 18.83 -9.41
CA GLY A 167 17.47 20.30 -9.36
C GLY A 167 16.72 20.94 -8.20
N PHE A 168 16.62 20.27 -7.04
CA PHE A 168 15.87 20.77 -5.86
C PHE A 168 14.38 21.01 -6.17
N ALA A 169 13.81 20.16 -7.02
CA ALA A 169 12.39 20.19 -7.33
C ALA A 169 11.70 18.92 -6.83
N ILE A 170 10.39 19.01 -6.67
CA ILE A 170 9.53 17.89 -6.30
C ILE A 170 8.31 17.85 -7.24
N ARG A 171 7.73 16.67 -7.38
CA ARG A 171 6.38 16.47 -7.91
C ARG A 171 5.50 15.87 -6.83
N ILE A 172 4.26 16.29 -6.81
CA ILE A 172 3.25 15.83 -5.86
C ILE A 172 2.12 15.22 -6.67
N TYR A 173 1.72 14.01 -6.30
CA TYR A 173 0.63 13.31 -6.95
C TYR A 173 -0.47 12.97 -5.95
N GLU A 174 -1.70 13.01 -6.41
CA GLU A 174 -2.86 12.40 -5.75
C GLU A 174 -3.14 11.04 -6.35
N ILE A 175 -3.39 10.08 -5.46
CA ILE A 175 -3.73 8.71 -5.85
C ILE A 175 -4.99 8.30 -5.12
N ASP A 176 -6.00 7.84 -5.87
CA ASP A 176 -7.24 7.34 -5.29
C ASP A 176 -7.07 5.88 -4.83
N TRP A 177 -7.87 5.50 -3.83
CA TRP A 177 -7.81 4.16 -3.25
C TRP A 177 -8.25 3.06 -4.20
N ALA A 178 -9.15 3.34 -5.16
CA ALA A 178 -9.58 2.31 -6.10
C ALA A 178 -8.38 1.88 -6.97
N THR A 179 -7.59 2.83 -7.45
CA THR A 179 -6.39 2.53 -8.24
C THR A 179 -5.32 1.83 -7.40
N ILE A 180 -5.12 2.24 -6.14
CA ILE A 180 -4.17 1.57 -5.20
C ILE A 180 -4.56 0.11 -4.98
N VAL A 181 -5.84 -0.18 -4.78
CA VAL A 181 -6.34 -1.55 -4.50
C VAL A 181 -6.37 -2.42 -5.76
N GLU A 182 -6.57 -1.81 -6.93
CA GLU A 182 -6.59 -2.51 -8.22
C GLU A 182 -5.17 -2.86 -8.69
N LYS A 183 -4.26 -1.89 -8.72
CA LYS A 183 -2.90 -2.02 -9.28
C LYS A 183 -1.83 -2.40 -8.25
N GLY A 184 -2.16 -2.31 -6.96
CA GLY A 184 -1.24 -2.54 -5.87
C GLY A 184 -0.90 -4.00 -5.62
N GLU A 185 0.39 -4.26 -5.41
CA GLU A 185 0.90 -5.49 -4.83
C GLU A 185 0.93 -5.35 -3.30
N ARG A 186 0.21 -6.24 -2.61
CA ARG A 186 0.14 -6.28 -1.16
C ARG A 186 1.41 -6.88 -0.59
N GLN A 187 1.93 -6.24 0.45
CA GLN A 187 3.09 -6.71 1.21
C GLN A 187 2.85 -6.45 2.71
N ASN A 188 2.50 -7.49 3.46
CA ASN A 188 2.11 -7.37 4.87
C ASN A 188 0.95 -6.36 5.10
N ASN A 189 1.24 -5.24 5.77
CA ASN A 189 0.29 -4.18 6.10
C ASN A 189 0.35 -3.00 5.12
N ASP A 190 1.16 -3.12 4.07
CA ASP A 190 1.37 -2.06 3.09
C ASP A 190 1.00 -2.57 1.68
N ILE A 191 0.76 -1.63 0.78
CA ILE A 191 0.53 -1.85 -0.65
C ILE A 191 1.63 -1.10 -1.39
N SER A 192 2.31 -1.79 -2.29
CA SER A 192 3.32 -1.22 -3.17
C SER A 192 2.91 -1.29 -4.62
N PHE A 193 3.27 -0.30 -5.43
CA PHE A 193 2.97 -0.32 -6.86
C PHE A 193 3.95 0.49 -7.71
N LEU A 194 3.97 0.13 -9.00
CA LEU A 194 4.52 0.84 -10.14
C LEU A 194 3.99 2.26 -10.28
N LEU A 195 4.74 3.35 -10.09
CA LEU A 195 4.23 4.72 -10.39
C LEU A 195 3.67 4.80 -11.83
N GLU A 196 4.35 4.12 -12.75
CA GLU A 196 4.01 4.05 -14.18
C GLU A 196 2.67 3.33 -14.45
N ASP A 197 2.24 2.44 -13.56
CA ASP A 197 1.01 1.65 -13.72
C ASP A 197 -0.27 2.40 -13.30
N VAL A 198 -0.11 3.50 -12.56
CA VAL A 198 -1.21 4.18 -11.86
C VAL A 198 -1.60 5.50 -12.54
N ALA A 199 -0.73 6.05 -13.40
CA ALA A 199 -0.89 7.34 -14.07
C ALA A 199 -1.52 8.42 -13.15
N PRO A 200 -0.88 8.72 -12.00
CA PRO A 200 -1.55 9.47 -10.95
C PRO A 200 -1.74 10.94 -11.32
N ARG A 201 -2.70 11.60 -10.65
CA ARG A 201 -3.00 13.00 -10.88
C ARG A 201 -1.93 13.88 -10.27
N GLU A 202 -1.14 14.57 -11.09
CA GLU A 202 -0.20 15.57 -10.59
C GLU A 202 -0.95 16.76 -9.98
N ILE A 203 -0.49 17.22 -8.82
CA ILE A 203 -1.02 18.36 -8.09
C ILE A 203 -0.12 19.56 -8.39
N GLU A 204 -0.61 20.48 -9.22
CA GLU A 204 0.06 21.75 -9.49
C GLU A 204 -0.24 22.80 -8.41
N SER A 205 -1.42 22.71 -7.78
CA SER A 205 -1.79 23.51 -6.61
C SER A 205 -2.81 22.75 -5.75
N PHE A 206 -2.71 22.92 -4.42
CA PHE A 206 -3.73 22.47 -3.49
C PHE A 206 -5.01 23.31 -3.55
N LYS A 207 -4.98 24.48 -4.21
CA LYS A 207 -6.19 25.27 -4.49
C LYS A 207 -7.18 24.55 -5.39
N ASP A 208 -6.68 23.68 -6.27
CA ASP A 208 -7.50 23.02 -7.28
C ASP A 208 -8.19 21.76 -6.76
N ARG A 209 -7.92 21.39 -5.51
CA ARG A 209 -8.64 20.31 -4.81
C ARG A 209 -9.97 20.87 -4.31
N ILE A 210 -11.00 20.67 -5.13
CA ILE A 210 -12.42 20.98 -4.89
C ILE A 210 -13.18 19.66 -4.92
#